data_AF-A0A1H9R8F8-F1
#
_entry.id   AF-A0A1H9R8F8-F1
#
_cell.length_a   1.000
_cell.length_b   1.000
_cell.length_c   1.000
_cell.angle_alpha   90.00
_cell.angle_beta   90.00
_cell.angle_gamma   90.00
#
_symmetry.space_group_name_H-M   'P 1'
#
loop_
_entity.id
_entity.type
_entity.pdbx_description
1 polymer ?
#
loop_
_entity_poly.entity_id
_entity_poly.type
_entity_poly.pdbx_seq_one_letter_code
_entity_poly.pdbx_strand_id
1 'polypeptide(L)'
;MITDEAGRLTGHDAALSRLRTQKAKIQYALEHLPRESSVEDVRRWLSKQGQTVPTRPYATPIVNEWRARNGVTDTSGHIPLTPELIAQLDAAENPAPEAGPEAEPKAESTTEPAGAKGFYAVALMSIGVSVDTSWRFFEQRLGITDVVERVVLFSVMEAALVACGWAMRGGVRQNGRPGPARLVAWALTAFAAFAAFSLSGPVAGTARVLLGPVLGLVMLHLALGIEIRAARQRTTTWARVGREVRERLLSVFGLGDDGRDALARTRDKAALRAAKLAVAGRWTPRRKARLRKALHASHVAHDPAQRDRMLRELGVLQHADELARTTQPSPW
;
A
#
# COMPACT_ATOMS: atom_id res chain seq x y z
N MET A 1 16.91 20.24 -50.80
CA MET A 1 15.73 20.87 -50.16
C MET A 1 15.97 20.91 -48.64
N ILE A 2 16.62 21.95 -48.13
CA ILE A 2 16.86 22.16 -46.68
C ILE A 2 16.66 23.66 -46.38
N THR A 3 15.51 24.21 -46.75
CA THR A 3 15.20 25.64 -46.59
C THR A 3 13.88 25.92 -45.88
N ASP A 4 13.20 24.90 -45.34
CA ASP A 4 11.82 25.06 -44.85
C ASP A 4 11.66 24.99 -43.31
N GLU A 5 12.68 24.55 -42.56
CA GLU A 5 12.62 24.53 -41.08
C GLU A 5 13.03 25.87 -40.44
N ALA A 6 14.03 26.56 -41.00
CA ALA A 6 14.52 27.83 -40.46
C ALA A 6 13.54 29.01 -40.66
N GLY A 7 12.75 28.97 -41.74
CA GLY A 7 11.72 29.98 -42.03
C GLY A 7 10.48 29.89 -41.12
N ARG A 8 10.15 28.69 -40.61
CA ARG A 8 9.02 28.51 -39.67
C ARG A 8 9.35 28.95 -38.25
N LEU A 9 10.60 28.74 -37.81
CA LEU A 9 11.05 29.13 -36.47
C LEU A 9 11.07 30.65 -36.26
N THR A 10 11.33 31.43 -37.31
CA THR A 10 11.36 32.90 -37.25
C THR A 10 9.96 33.54 -37.32
N GLY A 11 8.98 32.87 -37.91
CA GLY A 11 7.60 33.39 -38.03
C GLY A 11 6.76 33.30 -36.76
N HIS A 12 6.91 32.21 -35.98
CA HIS A 12 6.07 31.98 -34.80
C HIS A 12 6.45 32.88 -33.62
N ASP A 13 7.72 33.22 -33.43
CA ASP A 13 8.14 34.15 -32.37
C ASP A 13 7.58 35.58 -32.60
N ALA A 14 7.60 36.05 -33.86
CA ALA A 14 6.97 37.32 -34.24
C ALA A 14 5.44 37.33 -34.03
N ALA A 15 4.77 36.18 -34.21
CA ALA A 15 3.35 36.04 -33.93
C ALA A 15 3.07 36.00 -32.42
N LEU A 16 3.88 35.26 -31.65
CA LEU A 16 3.76 35.11 -30.20
C LEU A 16 4.06 36.42 -29.45
N SER A 17 5.00 37.23 -29.93
CA SER A 17 5.31 38.54 -29.33
C SER A 17 4.17 39.57 -29.49
N ARG A 18 3.30 39.41 -30.49
CA ARG A 18 2.08 40.23 -30.66
C ARG A 18 0.96 39.84 -29.68
N LEU A 19 1.01 38.64 -29.12
CA LEU A 19 0.01 38.16 -28.16
C LEU A 19 0.30 38.69 -26.76
N ARG A 20 -0.65 39.46 -26.21
CA ARG A 20 -0.51 40.13 -24.91
C ARG A 20 -0.66 39.21 -23.70
N THR A 21 -1.36 38.08 -23.83
CA THR A 21 -1.67 37.19 -22.71
C THR A 21 -1.01 35.82 -22.84
N GLN A 22 -0.64 35.23 -21.71
CA GLN A 22 -0.11 33.87 -21.64
C GLN A 22 -1.12 32.83 -22.13
N LYS A 23 -2.43 33.03 -21.84
CA LYS A 23 -3.50 32.17 -22.37
C LYS A 23 -3.53 32.16 -23.90
N ALA A 24 -3.39 33.31 -24.55
CA ALA A 24 -3.38 33.39 -26.01
C ALA A 24 -2.14 32.69 -26.62
N LYS A 25 -0.97 32.83 -25.99
CA LYS A 25 0.25 32.13 -26.42
C LYS A 25 0.11 30.61 -26.33
N ILE A 26 -0.52 30.10 -25.26
CA ILE A 26 -0.82 28.65 -25.09
C ILE A 26 -1.80 28.16 -26.17
N GLN A 27 -2.84 28.93 -26.47
CA GLN A 27 -3.80 28.56 -27.53
C GLN A 27 -3.15 28.55 -28.91
N TYR A 28 -2.35 29.55 -29.22
CA TYR A 28 -1.58 29.61 -30.47
C TYR A 28 -0.63 28.42 -30.61
N ALA A 29 0.03 28.02 -29.52
CA ALA A 29 0.88 26.82 -29.52
C ALA A 29 0.08 25.54 -29.82
N LEU A 30 -1.11 25.39 -29.24
CA LEU A 30 -1.98 24.23 -29.46
C LEU A 30 -2.50 24.14 -30.90
N GLU A 31 -2.73 25.26 -31.57
CA GLU A 31 -3.13 25.30 -32.99
C GLU A 31 -2.03 24.84 -33.95
N HIS A 32 -0.76 24.96 -33.54
CA HIS A 32 0.41 24.65 -34.36
C HIS A 32 1.12 23.35 -33.97
N LEU A 33 0.66 22.71 -32.89
CA LEU A 33 1.18 21.44 -32.41
C LEU A 33 0.30 20.27 -32.88
N PRO A 34 0.83 19.04 -32.96
CA PRO A 34 0.01 17.85 -33.19
C PRO A 34 -1.14 17.76 -32.20
N ARG A 35 -2.33 17.32 -32.65
CA ARG A 35 -3.56 17.34 -31.85
C ARG A 35 -3.46 16.59 -30.51
N GLU A 36 -2.55 15.62 -30.41
CA GLU A 36 -2.31 14.80 -29.22
C GLU A 36 -1.31 15.41 -28.21
N SER A 37 -0.88 16.66 -28.43
CA SER A 37 0.22 17.25 -27.65
C SER A 37 -0.13 17.40 -26.17
N SER A 38 0.81 17.00 -25.32
CA SER A 38 0.71 17.11 -23.87
C SER A 38 0.93 18.55 -23.38
N VAL A 39 0.56 18.82 -22.12
CA VAL A 39 0.87 20.10 -21.46
C VAL A 39 2.39 20.36 -21.46
N GLU A 40 3.21 19.31 -21.37
CA GLU A 40 4.67 19.45 -21.41
C GLU A 40 5.19 19.75 -22.82
N ASP A 41 4.52 19.24 -23.87
CA ASP A 41 4.89 19.55 -25.26
C ASP A 41 4.60 21.01 -25.60
N VAL A 42 3.48 21.55 -25.11
CA VAL A 42 3.15 22.98 -25.23
C VAL A 42 4.20 23.85 -24.53
N ARG A 43 4.61 23.48 -23.31
CA ARG A 43 5.63 24.21 -22.55
C ARG A 43 6.99 24.15 -23.24
N ARG A 44 7.37 22.97 -23.75
CA ARG A 44 8.62 22.78 -24.51
C ARG A 44 8.60 23.58 -25.80
N TRP A 45 7.48 23.62 -26.51
CA TRP A 45 7.32 24.39 -27.74
C TRP A 45 7.44 25.90 -27.47
N LEU A 46 6.76 26.43 -26.46
CA LEU A 46 6.87 27.85 -26.07
C LEU A 46 8.30 28.22 -25.64
N SER A 47 8.98 27.33 -24.92
CA SER A 47 10.39 27.51 -24.55
C SER A 47 11.32 27.58 -25.77
N LYS A 48 11.07 26.76 -26.80
CA LYS A 48 11.85 26.78 -28.05
C LYS A 48 11.67 28.09 -28.83
N GLN A 49 10.50 28.72 -28.70
CA GLN A 49 10.20 30.02 -29.31
C GLN A 49 10.66 31.23 -28.46
N GLY A 50 11.50 31.03 -27.44
CA GLY A 50 12.01 32.13 -26.60
C GLY A 50 10.98 32.79 -25.69
N GLN A 51 9.77 32.21 -25.55
CA GLN A 51 8.70 32.78 -24.74
C GLN A 51 8.79 32.32 -23.27
N THR A 52 8.29 33.14 -22.35
CA THR A 52 8.20 32.78 -20.92
C THR A 52 7.34 31.55 -20.72
N VAL A 53 7.90 30.51 -20.10
CA VAL A 53 7.24 29.21 -19.92
C VAL A 53 6.19 29.30 -18.80
N PRO A 54 4.90 29.03 -19.07
CA PRO A 54 3.87 29.04 -18.05
C PRO A 54 4.07 27.86 -17.06
N THR A 55 3.62 28.07 -15.82
CA THR A 55 3.62 27.00 -14.81
C THR A 55 2.61 25.92 -15.20
N ARG A 56 2.91 24.66 -14.86
CA ARG A 56 2.04 23.52 -15.18
C ARG A 56 0.61 23.66 -14.64
N PRO A 57 0.37 24.14 -13.39
CA PRO A 57 -0.98 24.33 -12.88
C PRO A 57 -1.78 25.37 -13.67
N TYR A 58 -1.10 26.38 -14.24
CA TYR A 58 -1.74 27.42 -15.05
C TYR A 58 -2.07 26.93 -16.47
N ALA A 59 -1.18 26.14 -17.10
CA ALA A 59 -1.36 25.67 -18.47
C ALA A 59 -2.39 24.52 -18.59
N THR A 60 -2.46 23.63 -17.59
CA THR A 60 -3.36 22.46 -17.57
C THR A 60 -4.83 22.78 -17.89
N PRO A 61 -5.51 23.72 -17.18
CA PRO A 61 -6.92 24.00 -17.47
C PRO A 61 -7.15 24.56 -18.87
N ILE A 62 -6.21 25.37 -19.40
CA ILE A 62 -6.32 25.97 -20.74
C ILE A 62 -6.18 24.91 -21.83
N VAL A 63 -5.24 23.97 -21.66
CA VAL A 63 -5.05 22.84 -22.58
C VAL A 63 -6.27 21.93 -22.56
N ASN A 64 -6.81 21.61 -21.38
CA ASN A 64 -7.99 20.77 -21.24
C ASN A 64 -9.24 21.43 -21.85
N GLU A 65 -9.43 22.74 -21.65
CA GLU A 65 -10.51 23.53 -22.26
C GLU A 65 -10.41 23.53 -23.80
N TRP A 66 -9.20 23.66 -24.35
CA TRP A 66 -8.98 23.60 -25.79
C TRP A 66 -9.23 22.19 -26.35
N ARG A 67 -8.77 21.14 -25.67
CA ARG A 67 -8.98 19.74 -26.06
C ARG A 67 -10.45 19.37 -26.08
N ALA A 68 -11.21 19.76 -25.06
CA ALA A 68 -12.65 19.54 -24.98
C ALA A 68 -13.39 20.20 -26.15
N ARG A 69 -13.02 21.42 -26.54
CA ARG A 69 -13.60 22.13 -27.70
C ARG A 69 -13.24 21.51 -29.04
N ASN A 70 -12.09 20.85 -29.16
CA ASN A 70 -11.59 20.28 -30.41
C ASN A 70 -11.81 18.76 -30.51
N GLY A 71 -12.59 18.16 -29.61
CA GLY A 71 -12.91 16.72 -29.62
C GLY A 71 -11.69 15.83 -29.37
N VAL A 72 -10.62 16.36 -28.77
CA VAL A 72 -9.41 15.60 -28.43
C VAL A 72 -9.59 15.01 -27.04
N THR A 73 -10.11 13.80 -26.95
CA THR A 73 -10.13 13.02 -25.69
C THR A 73 -8.72 12.58 -25.33
N ASP A 74 -8.36 12.68 -24.05
CA ASP A 74 -7.02 12.38 -23.51
C ASP A 74 -6.59 10.95 -23.87
N THR A 75 -5.78 10.79 -24.90
CA THR A 75 -5.15 9.52 -25.29
C THR A 75 -3.95 9.23 -24.40
N SER A 76 -4.20 9.02 -23.11
CA SER A 76 -3.29 8.21 -22.27
C SER A 76 -3.46 6.71 -22.57
N GLY A 77 -3.61 6.34 -23.85
CA GLY A 77 -3.70 4.95 -24.32
C GLY A 77 -4.90 4.16 -23.78
N HIS A 78 -6.03 4.79 -23.47
CA HIS A 78 -7.24 4.09 -23.05
C HIS A 78 -8.30 4.17 -24.15
N ILE A 79 -8.63 3.00 -24.71
CA ILE A 79 -9.78 2.82 -25.58
C ILE A 79 -11.00 3.25 -24.77
N PRO A 80 -11.81 4.23 -25.23
CA PRO A 80 -13.07 4.50 -24.58
C PRO A 80 -13.91 3.22 -24.65
N LEU A 81 -14.37 2.73 -23.51
CA LEU A 81 -15.32 1.63 -23.45
C LEU A 81 -16.58 2.08 -24.17
N THR A 82 -16.69 1.76 -25.46
CA THR A 82 -17.95 1.90 -26.18
C THR A 82 -18.97 0.99 -25.48
N PRO A 83 -20.26 1.34 -25.47
CA PRO A 83 -21.30 0.47 -24.91
C PRO A 83 -21.22 -0.96 -25.45
N GLU A 84 -20.78 -1.10 -26.69
CA GLU A 84 -20.51 -2.38 -27.36
C GLU A 84 -19.33 -3.15 -26.76
N LEU A 85 -18.23 -2.48 -26.38
CA LEU A 85 -17.09 -3.13 -25.72
C LEU A 85 -17.44 -3.56 -24.28
N ILE A 86 -18.27 -2.78 -23.59
CA ILE A 86 -18.80 -3.15 -22.27
C ILE A 86 -19.65 -4.41 -22.39
N ALA A 87 -20.57 -4.45 -23.37
CA ALA A 87 -21.39 -5.63 -23.64
C ALA A 87 -20.55 -6.86 -24.03
N GLN A 88 -19.47 -6.68 -24.80
CA GLN A 88 -18.56 -7.77 -25.15
C GLN A 88 -17.75 -8.29 -23.96
N LEU A 89 -17.32 -7.41 -23.04
CA LEU A 89 -16.63 -7.83 -21.82
C LEU A 89 -17.59 -8.55 -20.86
N ASP A 90 -18.81 -8.04 -20.69
CA ASP A 90 -19.83 -8.68 -19.86
C ASP A 90 -20.21 -10.08 -20.40
N ALA A 91 -20.29 -10.22 -21.74
CA ALA A 91 -20.54 -11.51 -22.40
C ALA A 91 -19.34 -12.48 -22.33
N ALA A 92 -18.11 -11.96 -22.24
CA ALA A 92 -16.90 -12.77 -22.10
C ALA A 92 -16.63 -13.20 -20.64
N GLU A 93 -17.06 -12.40 -19.67
CA GLU A 93 -16.92 -12.69 -18.23
C GLU A 93 -18.00 -13.66 -17.73
N ASN A 94 -19.15 -13.71 -18.39
CA ASN A 94 -20.20 -14.71 -18.18
C ASN A 94 -20.58 -15.38 -19.51
N PRO A 95 -20.00 -16.55 -19.87
CA PRO A 95 -20.57 -17.34 -20.95
C PRO A 95 -22.00 -17.73 -20.54
N ALA A 96 -22.97 -17.27 -21.33
CA ALA A 96 -24.38 -17.43 -21.04
C ALA A 96 -24.71 -18.90 -20.69
N PRO A 97 -25.39 -19.18 -19.57
CA PRO A 97 -26.04 -20.47 -19.40
C PRO A 97 -27.20 -20.54 -20.39
N GLU A 98 -27.32 -21.68 -21.06
CA GLU A 98 -28.43 -22.00 -21.93
C GLU A 98 -29.77 -21.70 -21.23
N ALA A 99 -30.70 -21.17 -22.02
CA ALA A 99 -31.96 -20.56 -21.61
C ALA A 99 -32.79 -21.40 -20.62
N GLY A 100 -33.20 -20.74 -19.53
CA GLY A 100 -34.32 -21.14 -18.66
C GLY A 100 -35.02 -19.87 -18.15
N PRO A 101 -36.36 -19.84 -18.06
CA PRO A 101 -37.10 -18.58 -17.98
C PRO A 101 -37.22 -18.02 -16.56
N GLU A 102 -37.19 -16.68 -16.51
CA GLU A 102 -37.82 -15.79 -15.53
C GLU A 102 -37.31 -15.77 -14.08
N ALA A 103 -36.47 -14.77 -13.78
CA ALA A 103 -36.48 -14.08 -12.49
C ALA A 103 -36.04 -12.61 -12.67
N GLU A 104 -36.88 -11.70 -12.20
CA GLU A 104 -36.75 -10.22 -12.22
C GLU A 104 -35.47 -9.66 -11.58
N PRO A 105 -35.06 -8.42 -11.91
CA PRO A 105 -33.73 -7.90 -11.62
C PRO A 105 -33.61 -7.44 -10.17
N LYS A 106 -32.75 -8.09 -9.38
CA LYS A 106 -32.27 -7.52 -8.12
C LYS A 106 -31.11 -6.56 -8.40
N ALA A 107 -31.38 -5.27 -8.19
CA ALA A 107 -30.38 -4.22 -8.19
C ALA A 107 -29.16 -4.61 -7.34
N GLU A 108 -27.99 -4.71 -7.99
CA GLU A 108 -26.71 -4.95 -7.34
C GLU A 108 -26.32 -3.73 -6.49
N SER A 109 -26.60 -3.82 -5.19
CA SER A 109 -25.98 -2.95 -4.20
C SER A 109 -24.49 -3.26 -4.13
N THR A 110 -23.66 -2.23 -4.25
CA THR A 110 -22.22 -2.21 -3.98
C THR A 110 -21.84 -3.09 -2.78
N THR A 111 -21.36 -4.30 -3.03
CA THR A 111 -21.06 -5.26 -1.97
C THR A 111 -19.82 -4.83 -1.21
N GLU A 112 -19.99 -4.20 -0.04
CA GLU A 112 -18.99 -4.19 1.04
C GLU A 112 -18.52 -5.62 1.34
N PRO A 113 -17.27 -5.84 1.81
CA PRO A 113 -16.75 -7.19 2.01
C PRO A 113 -17.64 -7.99 2.97
N ALA A 114 -18.43 -8.92 2.40
CA ALA A 114 -19.48 -9.66 3.11
C ALA A 114 -18.96 -10.39 4.36
N GLY A 115 -17.68 -10.79 4.36
CA GLY A 115 -17.04 -11.48 5.48
C GLY A 115 -16.86 -10.63 6.75
N ALA A 116 -16.75 -9.30 6.66
CA ALA A 116 -16.52 -8.46 7.85
C ALA A 116 -17.78 -8.28 8.72
N LYS A 117 -18.97 -8.32 8.11
CA LYS A 117 -20.25 -8.10 8.79
C LYS A 117 -20.53 -9.15 9.86
N GLY A 118 -20.21 -10.42 9.58
CA GLY A 118 -20.38 -11.51 10.56
C GLY A 118 -19.55 -11.29 11.82
N PHE A 119 -18.30 -10.85 11.67
CA PHE A 119 -17.43 -10.56 12.82
C PHE A 119 -17.92 -9.36 13.64
N TYR A 120 -18.43 -8.30 12.99
CA TYR A 120 -19.05 -7.18 13.70
C TYR A 120 -20.32 -7.60 14.45
N ALA A 121 -21.14 -8.49 13.87
CA ALA A 121 -22.33 -9.01 14.52
C ALA A 121 -21.99 -9.80 15.79
N VAL A 122 -21.00 -10.70 15.74
CA VAL A 122 -20.55 -11.44 16.92
C VAL A 122 -19.94 -10.50 17.96
N ALA A 123 -19.16 -9.50 17.53
CA ALA A 123 -18.62 -8.49 18.44
C ALA A 123 -19.75 -7.73 19.17
N LEU A 124 -20.82 -7.36 18.46
CA LEU A 124 -21.98 -6.71 19.05
C LEU A 124 -22.75 -7.65 20.00
N MET A 125 -22.94 -8.92 19.63
CA MET A 125 -23.62 -9.89 20.50
C MET A 125 -22.85 -10.15 21.80
N SER A 126 -21.52 -10.14 21.74
CA SER A 126 -20.67 -10.33 22.91
C SER A 126 -20.82 -9.22 23.97
N ILE A 127 -21.26 -8.03 23.55
CA ILE A 127 -21.61 -6.94 24.46
C ILE A 127 -22.76 -7.39 25.38
N GLY A 128 -23.71 -8.19 24.91
CA GLY A 128 -24.79 -8.73 25.75
C GLY A 128 -24.29 -9.48 26.98
N VAL A 129 -23.20 -10.24 26.84
CA VAL A 129 -22.56 -10.94 27.97
C VAL A 129 -21.87 -9.95 28.92
N SER A 130 -21.28 -8.88 28.37
CA SER A 130 -20.71 -7.77 29.15
C SER A 130 -21.80 -7.05 29.96
N VAL A 131 -22.97 -6.83 29.36
CA VAL A 131 -24.14 -6.23 30.02
C VAL A 131 -24.58 -7.04 31.23
N ASP A 132 -24.86 -8.33 31.04
CA ASP A 132 -25.29 -9.21 32.14
C ASP A 132 -24.26 -9.22 33.27
N THR A 133 -22.97 -9.34 32.91
CA THR A 133 -21.89 -9.42 33.88
C THR A 133 -21.76 -8.12 34.67
N SER A 134 -21.78 -6.98 34.00
CA SER A 134 -21.63 -5.66 34.61
C SER A 134 -22.83 -5.31 35.49
N TRP A 135 -24.04 -5.60 34.99
CA TRP A 135 -25.28 -5.41 35.72
C TRP A 135 -25.25 -6.14 37.06
N ARG A 136 -24.89 -7.42 37.06
CA ARG A 136 -24.83 -8.24 38.29
C ARG A 136 -23.66 -7.85 39.18
N PHE A 137 -22.54 -7.42 38.62
CA PHE A 137 -21.38 -6.94 39.38
C PHE A 137 -21.71 -5.68 40.19
N PHE A 138 -22.39 -4.69 39.59
CA PHE A 138 -22.77 -3.47 40.30
C PHE A 138 -23.68 -3.74 41.50
N GLU A 139 -24.62 -4.66 41.35
CA GLU A 139 -25.53 -5.07 42.44
C GLU A 139 -24.82 -5.88 43.51
N GLN A 140 -24.15 -6.97 43.12
CA GLN A 140 -23.69 -7.99 44.06
C GLN A 140 -22.33 -7.68 44.70
N ARG A 141 -21.48 -6.87 44.03
CA ARG A 141 -20.13 -6.55 44.51
C ARG A 141 -19.96 -5.11 44.93
N LEU A 142 -20.60 -4.17 44.24
CA LEU A 142 -20.54 -2.74 44.60
C LEU A 142 -21.70 -2.29 45.48
N GLY A 143 -22.73 -3.13 45.67
CA GLY A 143 -23.86 -2.82 46.55
C GLY A 143 -24.79 -1.73 46.02
N ILE A 144 -24.71 -1.43 44.72
CA ILE A 144 -25.53 -0.40 44.09
C ILE A 144 -26.88 -1.02 43.77
N THR A 145 -27.87 -0.77 44.62
CA THR A 145 -29.22 -1.35 44.50
C THR A 145 -30.16 -0.48 43.67
N ASP A 146 -29.87 0.82 43.53
CA ASP A 146 -30.68 1.72 42.71
C ASP A 146 -30.57 1.37 41.21
N VAL A 147 -31.73 1.25 40.57
CA VAL A 147 -31.83 0.81 39.17
C VAL A 147 -31.31 1.91 38.23
N VAL A 148 -31.57 3.18 38.54
CA VAL A 148 -31.16 4.30 37.69
C VAL A 148 -29.64 4.44 37.72
N GLU A 149 -29.04 4.40 38.90
CA GLU A 149 -27.58 4.44 39.08
C GLU A 149 -26.88 3.31 38.32
N ARG A 150 -27.41 2.08 38.41
CA ARG A 150 -26.88 0.92 37.65
C ARG A 150 -26.97 1.13 36.15
N VAL A 151 -28.12 1.59 35.65
CA VAL A 151 -28.31 1.84 34.21
C VAL A 151 -27.30 2.87 33.72
N VAL A 152 -27.07 3.95 34.48
CA VAL A 152 -26.09 4.98 34.14
C VAL A 152 -24.67 4.41 34.09
N LEU A 153 -24.21 3.73 35.15
CA LEU A 153 -22.84 3.20 35.23
C LEU A 153 -22.55 2.15 34.14
N PHE A 154 -23.50 1.24 33.93
CA PHE A 154 -23.42 0.26 32.86
C PHE A 154 -23.36 0.94 31.48
N SER A 155 -24.23 1.92 31.23
CA SER A 155 -24.27 2.64 29.94
C SER A 155 -22.96 3.38 29.65
N VAL A 156 -22.34 3.99 30.66
CA VAL A 156 -21.04 4.66 30.52
C VAL A 156 -19.96 3.68 30.08
N MET A 157 -19.91 2.49 30.69
CA MET A 157 -18.90 1.49 30.37
C MET A 157 -19.07 0.92 28.95
N GLU A 158 -20.29 0.59 28.55
CA GLU A 158 -20.54 0.10 27.19
C GLU A 158 -20.36 1.17 26.13
N ALA A 159 -20.78 2.40 26.41
CA ALA A 159 -20.51 3.53 25.51
C ALA A 159 -19.00 3.73 25.31
N ALA A 160 -18.19 3.54 26.37
CA ALA A 160 -16.74 3.60 26.27
C ALA A 160 -16.16 2.47 25.40
N LEU A 161 -16.68 1.23 25.50
CA LEU A 161 -16.28 0.11 24.64
C LEU A 161 -16.63 0.36 23.17
N VAL A 162 -17.86 0.82 22.90
CA VAL A 162 -18.32 1.18 21.56
C VAL A 162 -17.48 2.33 20.98
N ALA A 163 -17.20 3.36 21.79
CA ALA A 163 -16.34 4.47 21.39
C ALA A 163 -14.91 4.01 21.09
N CYS A 164 -14.35 3.07 21.86
CA CYS A 164 -13.05 2.47 21.57
C CYS A 164 -13.07 1.71 20.23
N GLY A 165 -14.12 0.93 19.97
CA GLY A 165 -14.30 0.24 18.69
C GLY A 165 -14.40 1.19 17.51
N TRP A 166 -15.18 2.27 17.66
CA TRP A 166 -15.30 3.33 16.66
C TRP A 166 -13.97 4.05 16.42
N ALA A 167 -13.25 4.41 17.49
CA ALA A 167 -11.94 5.05 17.39
C ALA A 167 -10.91 4.13 16.72
N MET A 168 -10.92 2.82 17.02
CA MET A 168 -10.08 1.84 16.33
C MET A 168 -10.41 1.76 14.83
N ARG A 169 -11.70 1.75 14.46
CA ARG A 169 -12.14 1.81 13.06
C ARG A 169 -11.66 3.09 12.37
N GLY A 170 -11.83 4.24 13.02
CA GLY A 170 -11.37 5.53 12.53
C GLY A 170 -9.85 5.59 12.32
N GLY A 171 -9.08 5.07 13.28
CA GLY A 171 -7.61 4.98 13.19
C GLY A 171 -7.16 4.03 12.08
N VAL A 172 -7.84 2.90 11.92
CA VAL A 172 -7.58 1.94 10.83
C VAL A 172 -7.83 2.57 9.46
N ARG A 173 -8.94 3.29 9.29
CA ARG A 173 -9.27 3.95 8.00
C ARG A 173 -8.30 5.07 7.63
N GLN A 174 -7.75 5.78 8.61
CA GLN A 174 -6.82 6.89 8.38
C GLN A 174 -5.36 6.44 8.22
N ASN A 175 -4.87 5.58 9.14
CA ASN A 175 -3.44 5.29 9.30
C ASN A 175 -3.09 3.80 9.14
N GLY A 176 -4.07 2.94 8.80
CA GLY A 176 -3.88 1.49 8.69
C GLY A 176 -3.58 0.78 10.00
N ARG A 177 -3.80 1.43 11.15
CA ARG A 177 -3.54 0.89 12.49
C ARG A 177 -4.61 1.34 13.49
N PRO A 178 -5.05 0.50 14.44
CA PRO A 178 -6.13 0.81 15.40
C PRO A 178 -5.80 1.89 16.45
N GLY A 179 -4.56 2.39 16.50
CA GLY A 179 -4.18 3.49 17.39
C GLY A 179 -4.18 3.13 18.89
N PRO A 180 -4.09 4.14 19.77
CA PRO A 180 -4.02 3.96 21.23
C PRO A 180 -5.34 3.45 21.84
N ALA A 181 -6.48 3.63 21.16
CA ALA A 181 -7.78 3.10 21.57
C ALA A 181 -7.77 1.59 21.83
N ARG A 182 -6.87 0.85 21.17
CA ARG A 182 -6.64 -0.57 21.43
C ARG A 182 -6.22 -0.86 22.88
N LEU A 183 -5.37 -0.01 23.47
CA LEU A 183 -4.92 -0.20 24.85
C LEU A 183 -6.07 0.00 25.83
N VAL A 184 -6.88 1.03 25.60
CA VAL A 184 -8.07 1.31 26.41
C VAL A 184 -9.09 0.16 26.30
N ALA A 185 -9.33 -0.35 25.08
CA ALA A 185 -10.20 -1.50 24.88
C ALA A 185 -9.72 -2.74 25.66
N TRP A 186 -8.41 -3.05 25.62
CA TRP A 186 -7.85 -4.15 26.40
C TRP A 186 -7.92 -3.92 27.92
N ALA A 187 -7.75 -2.69 28.39
CA ALA A 187 -7.90 -2.36 29.79
C ALA A 187 -9.35 -2.57 30.26
N LEU A 188 -10.33 -2.14 29.46
CA LEU A 188 -11.75 -2.38 29.73
C LEU A 188 -12.09 -3.88 29.68
N THR A 189 -11.53 -4.63 28.73
CA THR A 189 -11.66 -6.10 28.68
C THR A 189 -11.07 -6.77 29.92
N ALA A 190 -9.91 -6.30 30.42
CA ALA A 190 -9.31 -6.82 31.64
C ALA A 190 -10.17 -6.53 32.88
N PHE A 191 -10.77 -5.33 32.94
CA PHE A 191 -11.73 -4.98 33.99
C PHE A 191 -12.99 -5.87 33.94
N ALA A 192 -13.56 -6.08 32.75
CA ALA A 192 -14.70 -6.98 32.57
C ALA A 192 -14.37 -8.43 32.96
N ALA A 193 -13.14 -8.88 32.66
CA ALA A 193 -12.66 -10.19 33.08
C ALA A 193 -12.57 -10.30 34.61
N PHE A 194 -12.02 -9.29 35.27
CA PHE A 194 -12.01 -9.19 36.73
C PHE A 194 -13.41 -9.25 37.33
N ALA A 195 -14.36 -8.48 36.79
CA ALA A 195 -15.75 -8.48 37.23
C ALA A 195 -16.38 -9.89 37.10
N ALA A 196 -16.17 -10.56 35.97
CA ALA A 196 -16.67 -11.91 35.73
C ALA A 196 -16.11 -12.95 36.72
N PHE A 197 -14.79 -12.93 36.98
CA PHE A 197 -14.16 -13.81 37.95
C PHE A 197 -14.65 -13.53 39.37
N SER A 198 -14.79 -12.26 39.73
CA SER A 198 -15.28 -11.87 41.05
C SER A 198 -16.72 -12.33 41.29
N LEU A 199 -17.56 -12.37 40.25
CA LEU A 199 -18.98 -12.73 40.37
C LEU A 199 -19.19 -14.25 40.34
N SER A 200 -18.45 -14.95 39.47
CA SER A 200 -18.79 -16.31 39.04
C SER A 200 -17.78 -17.38 39.45
N GLY A 201 -16.69 -16.98 40.10
CA GLY A 201 -15.56 -17.88 40.38
C GLY A 201 -14.78 -18.30 39.12
N PRO A 202 -13.80 -19.19 39.25
CA PRO A 202 -12.84 -19.48 38.18
C PRO A 202 -13.46 -20.09 36.92
N VAL A 203 -14.33 -21.11 37.07
CA VAL A 203 -14.85 -21.88 35.93
C VAL A 203 -15.87 -21.06 35.15
N ALA A 204 -16.95 -20.61 35.80
CA ALA A 204 -18.00 -19.83 35.14
C ALA A 204 -17.51 -18.42 34.76
N GLY A 205 -16.57 -17.85 35.52
CA GLY A 205 -15.91 -16.59 35.18
C GLY A 205 -15.13 -16.71 33.87
N THR A 206 -14.33 -17.78 33.71
CA THR A 206 -13.58 -18.03 32.47
C THR A 206 -14.51 -18.13 31.26
N ALA A 207 -15.62 -18.86 31.38
CA ALA A 207 -16.60 -18.96 30.29
C ALA A 207 -17.19 -17.59 29.90
N ARG A 208 -17.57 -16.76 30.88
CA ARG A 208 -18.06 -15.39 30.65
C ARG A 208 -17.00 -14.50 30.00
N VAL A 209 -15.75 -14.56 30.47
CA VAL A 209 -14.64 -13.78 29.90
C VAL A 209 -14.42 -14.14 28.44
N LEU A 210 -14.36 -15.44 28.15
CA LEU A 210 -14.11 -15.94 26.81
C LEU A 210 -15.26 -15.61 25.87
N LEU A 211 -16.51 -15.89 26.24
CA LEU A 211 -17.68 -15.69 25.38
C LEU A 211 -18.15 -14.22 25.30
N GLY A 212 -17.75 -13.39 26.25
CA GLY A 212 -18.09 -11.97 26.29
C GLY A 212 -16.94 -11.10 25.80
N PRO A 213 -16.23 -10.39 26.70
CA PRO A 213 -15.37 -9.28 26.33
C PRO A 213 -14.15 -9.69 25.49
N VAL A 214 -13.60 -10.90 25.68
CA VAL A 214 -12.46 -11.37 24.87
C VAL A 214 -12.89 -11.73 23.46
N LEU A 215 -13.95 -12.54 23.30
CA LEU A 215 -14.50 -12.85 21.98
C LEU A 215 -14.88 -11.57 21.26
N GLY A 216 -15.54 -10.62 21.93
CA GLY A 216 -15.91 -9.34 21.37
C GLY A 216 -14.73 -8.57 20.78
N LEU A 217 -13.68 -8.39 21.58
CA LEU A 217 -12.50 -7.64 21.16
C LEU A 217 -11.73 -8.35 20.03
N VAL A 218 -11.64 -9.69 20.08
CA VAL A 218 -11.00 -10.49 19.03
C VAL A 218 -11.80 -10.41 17.72
N MET A 219 -13.12 -10.58 17.76
CA MET A 219 -13.98 -10.50 16.58
C MET A 219 -13.93 -9.11 15.96
N LEU A 220 -13.96 -8.05 16.78
CA LEU A 220 -13.76 -6.68 16.32
C LEU A 220 -12.40 -6.50 15.65
N HIS A 221 -11.33 -7.06 16.22
CA HIS A 221 -9.99 -7.01 15.63
C HIS A 221 -9.92 -7.72 14.27
N LEU A 222 -10.54 -8.89 14.14
CA LEU A 222 -10.61 -9.64 12.88
C LEU A 222 -11.43 -8.88 11.82
N ALA A 223 -12.56 -8.29 12.21
CA ALA A 223 -13.40 -7.48 11.33
C ALA A 223 -12.61 -6.31 10.73
N LEU A 224 -11.90 -5.56 11.59
CA LEU A 224 -11.02 -4.46 11.17
C LEU A 224 -9.87 -4.94 10.28
N GLY A 225 -9.29 -6.11 10.57
CA GLY A 225 -8.24 -6.71 9.75
C GLY A 225 -8.70 -7.07 8.34
N ILE A 226 -9.94 -7.56 8.19
CA ILE A 226 -10.55 -7.82 6.88
C ILE A 226 -10.78 -6.52 6.12
N GLU A 227 -11.25 -5.48 6.79
CA GLU A 227 -11.46 -4.16 6.16
C GLU A 227 -10.16 -3.55 5.65
N ILE A 228 -9.04 -3.69 6.38
CA ILE A 228 -7.72 -3.25 5.90
C ILE A 228 -7.34 -3.98 4.61
N ARG A 229 -7.51 -5.31 4.57
CA ARG A 229 -7.17 -6.13 3.40
C ARG A 229 -8.08 -5.79 2.22
N ALA A 230 -9.38 -5.63 2.46
CA ALA A 230 -10.35 -5.26 1.44
C ALA A 230 -10.10 -3.84 0.89
N ALA A 231 -9.79 -2.87 1.76
CA ALA A 231 -9.45 -1.51 1.34
C ALA A 231 -8.16 -1.49 0.50
N ARG A 232 -7.11 -2.23 0.91
CA ARG A 232 -5.88 -2.39 0.12
C ARG A 232 -6.12 -3.05 -1.24
N GLN A 233 -7.14 -3.90 -1.38
CA GLN A 233 -7.52 -4.48 -2.67
C GLN A 233 -8.39 -3.56 -3.53
N ARG A 234 -9.17 -2.66 -2.93
CA ARG A 234 -10.02 -1.70 -3.66
C ARG A 234 -9.27 -0.48 -4.17
N THR A 235 -8.21 -0.06 -3.47
CA THR A 235 -7.33 0.99 -3.96
C THR A 235 -6.15 0.40 -4.72
N THR A 236 -6.08 0.73 -6.00
CA THR A 236 -4.95 0.61 -6.93
C THR A 236 -4.91 -0.70 -7.73
N THR A 237 -4.78 -0.67 -9.05
CA THR A 237 -3.53 -0.35 -9.77
C THR A 237 -2.32 -1.19 -9.33
N TRP A 238 -2.49 -2.15 -8.41
CA TRP A 238 -1.52 -3.19 -8.08
C TRP A 238 -1.48 -4.32 -9.10
N ALA A 239 -2.55 -4.54 -9.86
CA ALA A 239 -2.53 -5.45 -11.00
C ALA A 239 -1.69 -4.91 -12.17
N ARG A 240 -1.58 -3.57 -12.31
CA ARG A 240 -0.70 -2.91 -13.30
C ARG A 240 0.71 -2.72 -12.76
N VAL A 241 0.88 -2.22 -11.53
CA VAL A 241 2.21 -2.12 -10.90
C VAL A 241 2.81 -3.49 -10.70
N GLY A 242 2.03 -4.50 -10.32
CA GLY A 242 2.50 -5.89 -10.23
C GLY A 242 2.86 -6.48 -11.59
N ARG A 243 2.21 -6.07 -12.69
CA ARG A 243 2.55 -6.53 -14.04
C ARG A 243 3.77 -5.81 -14.60
N GLU A 244 3.89 -4.50 -14.36
CA GLU A 244 5.03 -3.66 -14.74
C GLU A 244 6.27 -3.99 -13.90
N VAL A 245 6.10 -4.25 -12.61
CA VAL A 245 7.16 -4.75 -11.72
C VAL A 245 7.47 -6.21 -12.08
N ARG A 246 6.50 -7.04 -12.46
CA ARG A 246 6.78 -8.39 -12.97
C ARG A 246 7.51 -8.34 -14.32
N GLU A 247 7.16 -7.45 -15.24
CA GLU A 247 7.85 -7.28 -16.52
C GLU A 247 9.24 -6.68 -16.35
N ARG A 248 9.41 -5.69 -15.46
CA ARG A 248 10.73 -5.12 -15.13
C ARG A 248 11.58 -6.06 -14.28
N LEU A 249 10.98 -6.90 -13.44
CA LEU A 249 11.70 -7.95 -12.72
C LEU A 249 12.04 -9.11 -13.67
N LEU A 250 11.18 -9.48 -14.61
CA LEU A 250 11.49 -10.49 -15.63
C LEU A 250 12.57 -10.01 -16.61
N SER A 251 12.56 -8.71 -16.98
CA SER A 251 13.58 -8.13 -17.87
C SER A 251 14.92 -7.86 -17.17
N VAL A 252 14.92 -7.58 -15.85
CA VAL A 252 16.14 -7.31 -15.07
C VAL A 252 16.72 -8.59 -14.47
N PHE A 253 15.90 -9.59 -14.15
CA PHE A 253 16.39 -10.85 -13.59
C PHE A 253 16.63 -11.95 -14.63
N GLY A 254 16.14 -11.84 -15.88
CA GLY A 254 16.56 -12.72 -16.97
C GLY A 254 16.51 -14.21 -16.64
N LEU A 255 15.45 -14.68 -15.99
CA LEU A 255 15.32 -16.07 -15.51
C LEU A 255 14.09 -16.72 -16.11
N GLY A 256 14.31 -17.40 -17.23
CA GLY A 256 13.88 -18.80 -17.28
C GLY A 256 14.82 -19.63 -16.38
N ASP A 257 14.22 -20.48 -15.55
CA ASP A 257 14.81 -21.57 -14.75
C ASP A 257 15.18 -21.27 -13.27
N ASP A 258 14.15 -21.33 -12.42
CA ASP A 258 14.06 -20.83 -11.02
C ASP A 258 14.73 -21.72 -9.93
N GLY A 259 15.33 -22.86 -10.30
CA GLY A 259 15.91 -23.80 -9.33
C GLY A 259 17.37 -23.48 -8.91
N ARG A 260 18.18 -22.96 -9.85
CA ARG A 260 19.62 -22.74 -9.63
C ARG A 260 19.92 -21.44 -8.88
N ASP A 261 19.03 -20.47 -8.95
CA ASP A 261 19.29 -19.10 -8.50
C ASP A 261 19.10 -18.88 -7.00
N ALA A 262 18.20 -19.62 -6.37
CA ALA A 262 18.08 -19.62 -4.91
C ALA A 262 19.35 -20.20 -4.25
N LEU A 263 19.93 -21.25 -4.83
CA LEU A 263 21.19 -21.84 -4.38
C LEU A 263 22.37 -20.90 -4.63
N ALA A 264 22.43 -20.23 -5.78
CA ALA A 264 23.46 -19.23 -6.05
C ALA A 264 23.43 -18.08 -5.02
N ARG A 265 22.25 -17.51 -4.75
CA ARG A 265 22.07 -16.42 -3.76
C ARG A 265 22.45 -16.82 -2.34
N THR A 266 22.16 -18.05 -1.92
CA THR A 266 22.53 -18.53 -0.58
C THR A 266 24.04 -18.72 -0.44
N ARG A 267 24.70 -19.24 -1.49
CA ARG A 267 26.15 -19.42 -1.52
C ARG A 267 26.89 -18.09 -1.59
N ASP A 268 26.41 -17.12 -2.37
CA ASP A 268 26.96 -15.75 -2.42
C ASP A 268 26.90 -15.07 -1.03
N LYS A 269 25.77 -15.18 -0.32
CA LYS A 269 25.64 -14.67 1.05
C LYS A 269 26.57 -15.37 2.04
N ALA A 270 26.95 -16.62 1.79
CA ALA A 270 27.91 -17.34 2.61
C ALA A 270 29.35 -16.91 2.27
N ALA A 271 29.65 -16.64 1.00
CA ALA A 271 30.94 -16.15 0.53
C ALA A 271 31.25 -14.76 1.11
N LEU A 272 30.27 -13.84 1.08
CA LEU A 272 30.38 -12.52 1.73
C LEU A 272 30.60 -12.62 3.25
N ARG A 273 29.93 -13.58 3.91
CA ARG A 273 30.15 -13.84 5.34
C ARG A 273 31.55 -14.37 5.61
N ALA A 274 32.10 -15.21 4.73
CA ALA A 274 33.47 -15.69 4.84
C ALA A 274 34.48 -14.53 4.68
N ALA A 275 34.31 -13.65 3.69
CA ALA A 275 35.17 -12.49 3.48
C ALA A 275 35.17 -11.55 4.71
N LYS A 276 33.99 -11.22 5.27
CA LYS A 276 33.88 -10.39 6.48
C LYS A 276 34.54 -11.04 7.70
N LEU A 277 34.36 -12.35 7.88
CA LEU A 277 35.00 -13.09 8.97
C LEU A 277 36.52 -13.22 8.78
N ALA A 278 37.02 -13.15 7.54
CA ALA A 278 38.45 -13.16 7.27
C ALA A 278 39.15 -11.86 7.71
N VAL A 279 38.48 -10.70 7.61
CA VAL A 279 39.01 -9.41 8.09
C VAL A 279 38.72 -9.17 9.59
N ALA A 280 37.72 -9.85 10.16
CA ALA A 280 37.32 -9.65 11.56
C ALA A 280 38.46 -9.84 12.57
N GLY A 281 38.54 -8.94 13.56
CA GLY A 281 39.60 -8.88 14.56
C GLY A 281 39.67 -10.08 15.52
N ARG A 282 40.82 -10.23 16.21
CA ARG A 282 41.16 -11.35 17.12
C ARG A 282 40.15 -11.58 18.26
N TRP A 283 39.41 -10.55 18.65
CA TRP A 283 38.38 -10.62 19.69
C TRP A 283 37.05 -11.27 19.26
N THR A 284 36.91 -11.69 18.01
CA THR A 284 35.67 -12.31 17.53
C THR A 284 35.56 -13.77 18.00
N PRO A 285 34.59 -14.12 18.87
CA PRO A 285 34.47 -15.46 19.41
C PRO A 285 34.14 -16.47 18.31
N ARG A 286 34.79 -17.64 18.37
CA ARG A 286 34.62 -18.76 17.42
C ARG A 286 34.81 -18.36 15.95
N ARG A 287 35.59 -17.30 15.67
CA ARG A 287 35.88 -16.80 14.31
C ARG A 287 36.29 -17.91 13.35
N LYS A 288 37.28 -18.73 13.72
CA LYS A 288 37.79 -19.84 12.89
C LYS A 288 36.68 -20.85 12.54
N ALA A 289 35.84 -21.21 13.50
CA ALA A 289 34.74 -22.15 13.28
C ALA A 289 33.63 -21.55 12.39
N ARG A 290 33.27 -20.27 12.61
CA ARG A 290 32.28 -19.55 11.79
C ARG A 290 32.77 -19.32 10.36
N LEU A 291 34.06 -19.00 10.20
CA LEU A 291 34.72 -18.86 8.90
C LEU A 291 34.71 -20.19 8.15
N ARG A 292 35.13 -21.29 8.80
CA ARG A 292 35.09 -22.63 8.20
C ARG A 292 33.67 -23.01 7.75
N LYS A 293 32.66 -22.74 8.57
CA LYS A 293 31.25 -22.98 8.22
C LYS A 293 30.81 -22.13 7.02
N ALA A 294 31.17 -20.86 6.99
CA ALA A 294 30.84 -19.96 5.88
C ALA A 294 31.52 -20.37 4.57
N LEU A 295 32.79 -20.77 4.62
CA LEU A 295 33.55 -21.28 3.47
C LEU A 295 32.91 -22.56 2.90
N HIS A 296 32.55 -23.53 3.75
CA HIS A 296 31.84 -24.72 3.28
C HIS A 296 30.46 -24.41 2.67
N ALA A 297 29.68 -23.53 3.31
CA ALA A 297 28.35 -23.16 2.81
C ALA A 297 28.40 -22.37 1.49
N SER A 298 29.49 -21.66 1.23
CA SER A 298 29.71 -20.91 -0.01
C SER A 298 30.21 -21.76 -1.18
N HIS A 299 30.62 -23.01 -0.95
CA HIS A 299 31.13 -23.91 -1.99
C HIS A 299 32.35 -23.39 -2.78
N VAL A 300 33.04 -22.35 -2.29
CA VAL A 300 34.20 -21.70 -2.94
C VAL A 300 35.40 -22.62 -3.19
N ALA A 301 35.45 -23.78 -2.53
CA ALA A 301 36.48 -24.78 -2.78
C ALA A 301 36.30 -25.52 -4.12
N HIS A 302 35.07 -25.59 -4.63
CA HIS A 302 34.72 -26.39 -5.82
C HIS A 302 34.18 -25.53 -6.96
N ASP A 303 33.94 -24.24 -6.73
CA ASP A 303 33.46 -23.28 -7.73
C ASP A 303 34.44 -22.09 -7.84
N PRO A 304 35.22 -22.00 -8.94
CA PRO A 304 36.21 -20.95 -9.11
C PRO A 304 35.57 -19.56 -9.24
N ALA A 305 34.38 -19.44 -9.83
CA ALA A 305 33.71 -18.15 -10.01
C ALA A 305 33.28 -17.56 -8.65
N GLN A 306 32.80 -18.40 -7.74
CA GLN A 306 32.46 -17.97 -6.38
C GLN A 306 33.69 -17.65 -5.54
N ARG A 307 34.78 -18.40 -5.72
CA ARG A 307 36.06 -18.10 -5.08
C ARG A 307 36.57 -16.72 -5.49
N ASP A 308 36.54 -16.41 -6.78
CA ASP A 308 37.03 -15.13 -7.31
C ASP A 308 36.16 -13.95 -6.85
N ARG A 309 34.85 -14.15 -6.73
CA ARG A 309 33.95 -13.15 -6.12
C ARG A 309 34.29 -12.93 -4.65
N MET A 310 34.43 -14.00 -3.87
CA MET A 310 34.79 -13.90 -2.44
C MET A 310 36.12 -13.18 -2.23
N LEU A 311 37.13 -13.46 -3.05
CA LEU A 311 38.45 -12.84 -2.96
C LEU A 311 38.43 -11.37 -3.35
N ARG A 312 37.63 -10.98 -4.34
CA ARG A 312 37.40 -9.56 -4.68
C ARG A 312 36.78 -8.80 -3.52
N GLU A 313 35.72 -9.37 -2.93
CA GLU A 313 35.06 -8.79 -1.76
C GLU A 313 36.00 -8.71 -0.55
N LEU A 314 36.85 -9.72 -0.35
CA LEU A 314 37.90 -9.68 0.67
C LEU A 314 38.91 -8.56 0.41
N GLY A 315 39.34 -8.38 -0.83
CA GLY A 315 40.22 -7.28 -1.23
C GLY A 315 39.59 -5.92 -0.94
N VAL A 316 38.32 -5.73 -1.30
CA VAL A 316 37.57 -4.50 -0.98
C VAL A 316 37.54 -4.24 0.53
N LEU A 317 37.27 -5.27 1.34
CA LEU A 317 37.22 -5.13 2.79
C LEU A 317 38.59 -4.87 3.43
N GLN A 318 39.67 -5.38 2.84
CA GLN A 318 41.04 -5.14 3.32
C GLN A 318 41.53 -3.73 2.98
N HIS A 319 41.16 -3.20 1.82
CA HIS A 319 41.59 -1.88 1.32
C HIS A 319 40.54 -0.78 1.56
N ALA A 320 39.49 -1.04 2.34
CA ALA A 320 38.43 -0.07 2.61
C ALA A 320 38.94 1.21 3.30
N ASP A 321 39.94 1.08 4.17
CA ASP A 321 40.55 2.24 4.86
C ASP A 321 41.39 3.12 3.92
N GLU A 322 41.97 2.55 2.85
CA GLU A 322 42.68 3.29 1.81
C GLU A 322 41.69 4.08 0.93
N LEU A 323 40.55 3.47 0.62
CA LEU A 323 39.46 4.14 -0.08
C LEU A 323 38.94 5.35 0.71
N ALA A 324 38.78 5.21 2.03
CA ALA A 324 38.34 6.30 2.90
C ALA A 324 39.32 7.49 2.96
N ARG A 325 40.61 7.24 2.71
CA ARG A 325 41.67 8.26 2.70
C ARG A 325 41.90 8.87 1.31
N THR A 326 41.32 8.28 0.27
CA THR A 326 41.45 8.77 -1.10
C THR A 326 40.61 10.04 -1.25
N THR A 327 41.26 11.18 -1.52
CA THR A 327 40.57 12.46 -1.71
C THR A 327 39.85 12.42 -3.05
N GLN A 328 38.51 12.36 -3.01
CA GLN A 328 37.69 12.43 -4.22
C GLN A 328 37.39 13.89 -4.56
N PRO A 329 37.50 14.30 -5.83
CA PRO A 329 37.13 15.65 -6.24
C PRO A 329 35.64 15.89 -5.97
N SER A 330 35.32 17.09 -5.46
CA SER A 330 33.93 17.50 -5.22
C SER A 330 33.15 17.44 -6.52
N PRO A 331 31.97 16.81 -6.55
CA PRO A 331 31.06 16.87 -7.69
C PRO A 331 30.25 18.19 -7.73
N TRP A 332 30.52 19.12 -6.81
CA TRP A 332 29.94 20.46 -6.70
C TRP A 332 31.03 21.52 -6.80
#